data_AF-A0A4Y9Z6Y0-F1
#
_entry.id   AF-A0A4Y9Z6Y0-F1
#
_cell.length_a   1.000
_cell.length_b   1.000
_cell.length_c   1.000
_cell.angle_alpha   90.00
_cell.angle_beta   90.00
_cell.angle_gamma   90.00
#
_symmetry.space_group_name_H-M   'P 1'
#
loop_
_entity.id
_entity.type
_entity.pdbx_description
1 polymer ?
#
loop_
_entity_poly.entity_id
_entity_poly.type
_entity_poly.pdbx_seq_one_letter_code
_entity_poly.pdbx_strand_id
1 'polypeptide(L)'
;MIMTYTAIQSLSILRDDFAQLDRSGIVRFIQSCQEEDGSFSTTPGAEDSDLRMSYCAFAISSMLDDWSGVDLPRALAFVKHCRTYEGGYGQAPHCEAQGGTTYCALACLALVPREKMPKQFLLSSPERAKTIRWLLQNQNLAGGFSGRTGKEPDACYCFWCGASLEILGVNILVNTDALASFIGRCQYKFGGIAKALGEHPGQPRVTRVRPPLITLAADPYHTYLASAAIAINPPNSGDPSWTLQPLDTLINASVATATWAREHVPARKP
;
A
#
# COMPACT_ATOMS: atom_id res chain seq x y z
N MET A 1 2.85 15.70 2.07
CA MET A 1 2.26 14.49 2.66
C MET A 1 3.09 13.24 2.35
N ILE A 2 3.14 12.76 1.09
CA ILE A 2 3.89 11.55 0.69
C ILE A 2 5.39 11.63 1.06
N MET A 3 6.01 12.79 0.83
CA MET A 3 7.43 12.98 1.15
C MET A 3 7.70 12.91 2.66
N THR A 4 6.79 13.40 3.49
CA THR A 4 6.89 13.32 4.96
C THR A 4 6.84 11.86 5.43
N TYR A 5 5.87 11.09 4.91
CA TYR A 5 5.78 9.64 5.18
C TYR A 5 7.07 8.92 4.77
N THR A 6 7.56 9.20 3.56
CA THR A 6 8.77 8.55 3.02
C THR A 6 10.02 8.93 3.80
N ALA A 7 10.15 10.18 4.25
CA ALA A 7 11.26 10.65 5.06
C ALA A 7 11.30 9.95 6.43
N ILE A 8 10.16 9.84 7.12
CA ILE A 8 10.07 9.13 8.41
C ILE A 8 10.45 7.65 8.22
N GLN A 9 9.97 7.01 7.16
CA GLN A 9 10.32 5.62 6.86
C GLN A 9 11.81 5.46 6.55
N SER A 10 12.38 6.36 5.75
CA SER A 10 13.81 6.34 5.41
C SER A 10 14.69 6.50 6.65
N LEU A 11 14.36 7.45 7.53
CA LEU A 11 15.05 7.64 8.82
C LEU A 11 14.87 6.43 9.75
N SER A 12 13.69 5.80 9.73
CA SER A 12 13.43 4.57 10.51
C SER A 12 14.27 3.39 10.03
N ILE A 13 14.48 3.26 8.71
CA ILE A 13 15.39 2.26 8.13
C ILE A 13 16.83 2.52 8.60
N LEU A 14 17.24 3.79 8.67
CA LEU A 14 18.56 4.22 9.13
C LEU A 14 18.72 4.23 10.65
N ARG A 15 17.69 3.86 11.42
CA ARG A 15 17.69 3.84 12.88
C ARG A 15 17.96 5.23 13.51
N ASP A 16 17.41 6.28 12.91
CA ASP A 16 17.41 7.61 13.51
C ASP A 16 16.66 7.59 14.85
N ASP A 17 17.14 8.37 15.83
CA ASP A 17 16.52 8.46 17.16
C ASP A 17 15.37 9.49 17.22
N PHE A 18 15.14 10.21 16.12
CA PHE A 18 14.13 11.24 15.94
C PHE A 18 14.19 12.35 16.99
N ALA A 19 15.36 12.62 17.57
CA ALA A 19 15.54 13.70 18.56
C ALA A 19 15.26 15.08 17.95
N GLN A 20 15.57 15.27 16.66
CA GLN A 20 15.37 16.52 15.94
C GLN A 20 14.02 16.62 15.19
N LEU A 21 13.16 15.60 15.30
CA LEU A 21 11.88 15.59 14.58
C LEU A 21 10.90 16.61 15.18
N ASP A 22 10.52 17.63 14.41
CA ASP A 22 9.46 18.59 14.77
C ASP A 22 8.07 17.94 14.65
N ARG A 23 7.71 17.15 15.67
CA ARG A 23 6.44 16.43 15.76
C ARG A 23 5.25 17.38 15.70
N SER A 24 5.30 18.49 16.45
CA SER A 24 4.22 19.48 16.47
C SER A 24 4.06 20.18 15.12
N GLY A 25 5.16 20.45 14.40
CA GLY A 25 5.14 20.94 13.03
C GLY A 25 4.48 19.96 12.07
N ILE A 26 4.78 18.66 12.19
CA ILE A 26 4.15 17.62 11.36
C ILE A 26 2.65 17.52 11.64
N VAL A 27 2.22 17.57 12.91
CA VAL A 27 0.79 17.56 13.28
C VAL A 27 0.06 18.76 12.68
N ARG A 28 0.62 19.97 12.79
CA ARG A 28 0.06 21.18 12.15
C ARG A 28 0.03 21.05 10.63
N PHE A 29 1.07 20.47 10.03
CA PHE A 29 1.13 20.24 8.59
C PHE A 29 0.01 19.30 8.12
N ILE A 30 -0.20 18.16 8.81
CA ILE A 30 -1.30 17.24 8.50
C ILE A 30 -2.65 17.97 8.58
N GLN A 31 -2.88 18.73 9.65
CA GLN A 31 -4.10 19.50 9.84
C GLN A 31 -4.35 20.48 8.68
N SER A 32 -3.31 21.18 8.24
CA SER A 32 -3.40 22.14 7.14
C SER A 32 -3.56 21.52 5.74
N CYS A 33 -3.35 20.21 5.60
CA CYS A 33 -3.57 19.49 4.35
C CYS A 33 -4.94 18.80 4.30
N GLN A 34 -5.74 18.83 5.37
CA GLN A 34 -7.05 18.20 5.38
C GLN A 34 -8.09 19.14 4.76
N GLU A 35 -8.80 18.64 3.75
CA GLU A 35 -9.82 19.38 3.01
C GLU A 35 -11.21 19.24 3.65
N GLU A 36 -12.17 20.06 3.21
CA GLU A 36 -13.53 20.09 3.78
C GLU A 36 -14.27 18.74 3.66
N ASP A 37 -14.04 18.00 2.58
CA ASP A 37 -14.63 16.69 2.33
C ASP A 37 -13.97 15.55 3.14
N GLY A 38 -12.91 15.85 3.88
CA GLY A 38 -12.12 14.92 4.69
C GLY A 38 -10.93 14.29 3.97
N SER A 39 -10.74 14.57 2.67
CA SER A 39 -9.54 14.17 1.93
C SER A 39 -8.30 14.91 2.42
N PHE A 40 -7.12 14.50 1.94
CA PHE A 40 -5.87 15.18 2.21
C PHE A 40 -5.16 15.54 0.91
N SER A 41 -4.59 16.73 0.83
CA SER A 41 -3.75 17.20 -0.27
C SER A 41 -2.26 16.92 0.00
N THR A 42 -1.40 17.04 -1.04
CA THR A 42 0.04 16.84 -0.87
C THR A 42 0.67 17.95 -0.03
N THR A 43 0.19 19.17 -0.20
CA THR A 43 0.59 20.38 0.54
C THR A 43 -0.64 21.25 0.76
N PRO A 44 -0.65 22.15 1.77
CA PRO A 44 -1.81 22.98 2.06
C PRO A 44 -2.29 23.77 0.83
N GLY A 45 -3.58 23.63 0.50
CA GLY A 45 -4.21 24.31 -0.63
C GLY A 45 -3.89 23.73 -2.01
N ALA A 46 -3.25 22.57 -2.11
CA ALA A 46 -3.07 21.88 -3.39
C ALA A 46 -4.35 21.16 -3.83
N GLU A 47 -4.68 21.25 -5.12
CA GLU A 47 -5.86 20.60 -5.73
C GLU A 47 -5.53 19.18 -6.22
N ASP A 48 -4.83 18.39 -5.40
CA ASP A 48 -4.37 17.05 -5.76
C ASP A 48 -4.83 15.96 -4.79
N SER A 49 -5.85 16.23 -3.96
CA SER A 49 -6.27 15.33 -2.90
C SER A 49 -6.81 14.00 -3.41
N ASP A 50 -6.40 12.92 -2.74
CA ASP A 50 -6.87 11.57 -3.00
C ASP A 50 -6.56 10.62 -1.83
N LEU A 51 -7.03 9.38 -1.95
CA LEU A 51 -6.93 8.36 -0.92
C LEU A 51 -5.48 7.96 -0.55
N ARG A 52 -4.50 8.19 -1.43
CA ARG A 52 -3.07 7.93 -1.14
C ARG A 52 -2.55 8.94 -0.13
N MET A 53 -2.99 10.19 -0.22
CA MET A 53 -2.66 11.22 0.76
C MET A 53 -3.36 10.96 2.09
N SER A 54 -4.60 10.47 2.08
CA SER A 54 -5.26 9.98 3.30
C SER A 54 -4.44 8.88 3.97
N TYR A 55 -3.97 7.88 3.22
CA TYR A 55 -3.10 6.84 3.76
C TYR A 55 -1.84 7.40 4.40
N CYS A 56 -1.14 8.32 3.71
CA CYS A 56 0.06 8.93 4.26
C CYS A 56 -0.24 9.70 5.55
N ALA A 57 -1.33 10.48 5.61
CA ALA A 57 -1.73 11.21 6.81
C ALA A 57 -2.02 10.25 7.99
N PHE A 58 -2.70 9.14 7.74
CA PHE A 58 -3.03 8.13 8.76
C PHE A 58 -1.79 7.38 9.22
N ALA A 59 -0.90 7.00 8.30
CA ALA A 59 0.36 6.33 8.61
C ALA A 59 1.28 7.21 9.46
N ILE A 60 1.41 8.50 9.10
CA ILE A 60 2.20 9.46 9.89
C ILE A 60 1.58 9.66 11.27
N SER A 61 0.26 9.86 11.36
CA SER A 61 -0.46 10.03 12.64
C SER A 61 -0.31 8.81 13.54
N SER A 62 -0.36 7.60 12.95
CA SER A 62 -0.12 6.34 13.64
C SER A 62 1.32 6.21 14.15
N MET A 63 2.32 6.55 13.33
CA MET A 63 3.73 6.52 13.75
C MET A 63 4.06 7.56 14.82
N LEU A 64 3.41 8.73 14.81
CA LEU A 64 3.54 9.75 15.85
C LEU A 64 2.82 9.38 17.15
N ASP A 65 1.93 8.39 17.12
CA ASP A 65 0.91 8.14 18.15
C ASP A 65 0.09 9.41 18.50
N ASP A 66 -0.12 10.26 17.49
CA ASP A 66 -0.85 11.52 17.64
C ASP A 66 -1.81 11.72 16.46
N TRP A 67 -3.10 11.85 16.80
CA TRP A 67 -4.19 12.04 15.86
C TRP A 67 -4.87 13.40 16.01
N SER A 68 -4.34 14.31 16.84
CA SER A 68 -4.97 15.61 17.12
C SER A 68 -4.98 16.53 15.89
N GLY A 69 -4.13 16.26 14.90
CA GLY A 69 -4.08 16.97 13.62
C GLY A 69 -5.07 16.46 12.57
N VAL A 70 -5.90 15.46 12.88
CA VAL A 70 -6.83 14.84 11.92
C VAL A 70 -8.27 14.95 12.45
N ASP A 71 -9.16 15.59 11.70
CA ASP A 71 -10.60 15.39 11.85
C ASP A 71 -10.95 13.98 11.36
N LEU A 72 -10.85 13.04 12.29
CA LEU A 72 -10.95 11.61 12.02
C LEU A 72 -12.34 11.21 11.48
N PRO A 73 -13.47 11.71 12.02
CA PRO A 73 -14.79 11.44 11.44
C PRO A 73 -14.91 11.84 9.96
N ARG A 74 -14.42 13.03 9.56
CA ARG A 74 -14.47 13.44 8.15
C ARG A 74 -13.54 12.61 7.28
N ALA A 75 -12.32 12.37 7.76
CA ALA A 75 -11.36 11.56 7.02
C ALA A 75 -11.87 10.13 6.77
N LEU A 76 -12.49 9.50 7.77
CA LEU A 76 -13.11 8.18 7.62
C LEU A 76 -14.33 8.22 6.69
N ALA A 77 -15.10 9.32 6.69
CA ALA A 77 -16.20 9.51 5.74
C ALA A 77 -15.68 9.57 4.29
N PHE A 78 -14.60 10.32 4.02
CA PHE A 78 -13.96 10.34 2.70
C PHE A 78 -13.53 8.94 2.26
N VAL A 79 -12.81 8.20 3.12
CA VAL A 79 -12.40 6.81 2.83
C VAL A 79 -13.61 5.94 2.50
N LYS A 80 -14.70 6.06 3.27
CA LYS A 80 -15.95 5.32 3.02
C LYS A 80 -16.59 5.69 1.68
N HIS A 81 -16.61 6.96 1.30
CA HIS A 81 -17.17 7.43 0.03
C HIS A 81 -16.35 7.00 -1.20
N CYS A 82 -15.05 6.71 -1.03
CA CYS A 82 -14.22 6.16 -2.10
C CYS A 82 -14.53 4.69 -2.44
N ARG A 83 -15.38 4.01 -1.64
CA ARG A 83 -15.79 2.63 -1.90
C ARG A 83 -16.65 2.54 -3.16
N THR A 84 -16.36 1.57 -4.01
CA THR A 84 -17.03 1.40 -5.31
C THR A 84 -18.07 0.28 -5.30
N TYR A 85 -18.90 0.25 -6.35
CA TYR A 85 -19.82 -0.85 -6.59
C TYR A 85 -19.11 -2.18 -6.89
N GLU A 86 -17.83 -2.19 -7.27
CA GLU A 86 -17.08 -3.40 -7.56
C GLU A 86 -16.64 -4.12 -6.27
N GLY A 87 -16.44 -3.37 -5.18
CA GLY A 87 -15.99 -3.87 -3.88
C GLY A 87 -14.63 -3.34 -3.45
N GLY A 88 -13.82 -2.83 -4.38
CA GLY A 88 -12.60 -2.07 -4.08
C GLY A 88 -12.88 -0.57 -3.86
N TYR A 89 -11.81 0.21 -3.75
CA TYR A 89 -11.85 1.66 -3.55
C TYR A 89 -11.20 2.39 -4.72
N GLY A 90 -11.77 3.53 -5.12
CA GLY A 90 -11.18 4.43 -6.11
C GLY A 90 -10.25 5.47 -5.48
N GLN A 91 -9.60 6.29 -6.30
CA GLN A 91 -8.73 7.38 -5.84
C GLN A 91 -9.51 8.46 -5.08
N ALA A 92 -10.72 8.75 -5.55
CA ALA A 92 -11.67 9.67 -4.94
C ALA A 92 -13.09 9.08 -5.08
N PRO A 93 -14.12 9.69 -4.46
CA PRO A 93 -15.51 9.28 -4.67
C PRO A 93 -15.86 9.23 -6.16
N HIS A 94 -16.65 8.21 -6.55
CA HIS A 94 -17.07 7.96 -7.94
C HIS A 94 -15.99 7.50 -8.93
N CYS A 95 -14.73 7.31 -8.50
CA CYS A 95 -13.70 6.70 -9.34
C CYS A 95 -13.81 5.16 -9.42
N GLU A 96 -13.21 4.59 -10.47
CA GLU A 96 -13.07 3.13 -10.67
C GLU A 96 -12.24 2.49 -9.54
N ALA A 97 -12.55 1.24 -9.17
CA ALA A 97 -11.80 0.52 -8.14
C ALA A 97 -10.36 0.23 -8.59
N GLN A 98 -9.39 0.48 -7.72
CA GLN A 98 -7.98 0.17 -7.98
C GLN A 98 -7.30 -0.51 -6.77
N GLY A 99 -6.36 -1.42 -7.03
CA GLY A 99 -5.70 -2.23 -6.01
C GLY A 99 -4.90 -1.38 -5.01
N GLY A 100 -4.15 -0.39 -5.50
CA GLY A 100 -3.36 0.51 -4.66
C GLY A 100 -4.21 1.38 -3.74
N THR A 101 -5.31 1.93 -4.23
CA THR A 101 -6.26 2.71 -3.43
C THR A 101 -7.07 1.82 -2.50
N THR A 102 -7.41 0.60 -2.92
CA THR A 102 -8.03 -0.40 -2.03
C THR A 102 -7.13 -0.72 -0.83
N TYR A 103 -5.83 -0.92 -1.06
CA TYR A 103 -4.85 -1.02 0.01
C TYR A 103 -4.85 0.22 0.90
N CYS A 104 -4.77 1.42 0.32
CA CYS A 104 -4.74 2.67 1.07
C CYS A 104 -5.95 2.81 2.00
N ALA A 105 -7.17 2.55 1.50
CA ALA A 105 -8.38 2.58 2.32
C ALA A 105 -8.33 1.56 3.47
N LEU A 106 -7.99 0.31 3.17
CA LEU A 106 -7.95 -0.75 4.18
C LEU A 106 -6.89 -0.47 5.25
N ALA A 107 -5.72 0.01 4.84
CA ALA A 107 -4.67 0.42 5.75
C ALA A 107 -5.11 1.61 6.61
N CYS A 108 -5.76 2.64 6.05
CA CYS A 108 -6.35 3.72 6.85
C CYS A 108 -7.27 3.19 7.95
N LEU A 109 -8.21 2.31 7.59
CA LEU A 109 -9.15 1.74 8.56
C LEU A 109 -8.45 0.90 9.65
N ALA A 110 -7.38 0.20 9.30
CA ALA A 110 -6.64 -0.64 10.23
C ALA A 110 -5.62 0.12 11.11
N LEU A 111 -5.13 1.29 10.65
CA LEU A 111 -4.18 2.13 11.39
C LEU A 111 -4.84 2.91 12.54
N VAL A 112 -6.16 3.17 12.45
CA VAL A 112 -6.88 3.91 13.49
C VAL A 112 -7.02 3.06 14.75
N PRO A 113 -6.62 3.56 15.94
CA PRO A 113 -6.78 2.85 17.19
C PRO A 113 -8.25 2.46 17.46
N ARG A 114 -8.48 1.28 18.03
CA ARG A 114 -9.84 0.71 18.19
C ARG A 114 -10.75 1.62 19.03
N GLU A 115 -10.19 2.29 20.02
CA GLU A 115 -10.87 3.24 20.89
C GLU A 115 -11.27 4.55 20.19
N LYS A 116 -10.58 4.90 19.10
CA LYS A 116 -10.88 6.06 18.26
C LYS A 116 -11.76 5.73 17.05
N MET A 117 -11.95 4.45 16.72
CA MET A 117 -12.70 3.99 15.54
C MET A 117 -14.22 3.98 15.77
N PRO A 118 -15.01 4.84 15.09
CA PRO A 118 -16.46 4.77 15.15
C PRO A 118 -16.99 3.57 14.37
N LYS A 119 -17.89 2.78 14.97
CA LYS A 119 -18.40 1.52 14.40
C LYS A 119 -18.99 1.63 12.99
N GLN A 120 -19.57 2.78 12.65
CA GLN A 120 -20.20 3.04 11.34
C GLN A 120 -19.22 3.12 10.15
N PHE A 121 -17.92 3.22 10.41
CA PHE A 121 -16.86 3.22 9.40
C PHE A 121 -16.18 1.86 9.25
N LEU A 122 -16.48 0.91 10.12
CA LEU A 122 -16.05 -0.48 9.96
C LEU A 122 -16.75 -1.11 8.76
N LEU A 123 -16.00 -1.93 8.01
CA LEU A 123 -16.57 -2.77 6.95
C LEU A 123 -17.57 -3.76 7.55
N SER A 124 -18.80 -3.74 7.06
CA SER A 124 -19.78 -4.80 7.34
C SER A 124 -19.32 -6.13 6.72
N SER A 125 -19.84 -7.26 7.23
CA SER A 125 -19.50 -8.58 6.70
C SER A 125 -19.75 -8.72 5.18
N PRO A 126 -20.89 -8.22 4.61
CA PRO A 126 -21.10 -8.23 3.16
C PRO A 126 -20.10 -7.36 2.39
N GLU A 127 -19.76 -6.18 2.90
CA GLU A 127 -18.77 -5.30 2.26
C GLU A 127 -17.38 -5.94 2.29
N ARG A 128 -16.98 -6.51 3.42
CA ARG A 128 -15.73 -7.25 3.56
C ARG A 128 -15.67 -8.40 2.55
N ALA A 129 -16.71 -9.24 2.47
CA ALA A 129 -16.77 -10.35 1.52
C ALA A 129 -16.68 -9.89 0.05
N LYS A 130 -17.33 -8.77 -0.29
CA LYS A 130 -17.26 -8.18 -1.63
C LYS A 130 -15.86 -7.66 -1.97
N THR A 131 -15.19 -7.04 -1.00
CA THR A 131 -13.80 -6.56 -1.15
C THR A 131 -12.84 -7.73 -1.37
N ILE A 132 -12.97 -8.80 -0.58
CA ILE A 132 -12.17 -10.02 -0.74
C ILE A 132 -12.37 -10.63 -2.12
N ARG A 133 -13.63 -10.78 -2.56
CA ARG A 133 -13.94 -11.29 -3.90
C ARG A 133 -13.28 -10.44 -4.99
N TRP A 134 -13.38 -9.12 -4.88
CA TRP A 134 -12.81 -8.19 -5.85
C TRP A 134 -11.27 -8.25 -5.91
N LEU A 135 -10.61 -8.40 -4.76
CA LEU A 135 -9.17 -8.60 -4.70
C LEU A 135 -8.74 -9.94 -5.32
N LEU A 136 -9.43 -11.03 -4.99
CA LEU A 136 -9.07 -12.37 -5.49
C LEU A 136 -9.26 -12.52 -7.00
N GLN A 137 -10.32 -11.95 -7.57
CA GLN A 137 -10.52 -11.97 -9.03
C GLN A 137 -9.45 -11.19 -9.80
N ASN A 138 -8.72 -10.29 -9.14
CA ASN A 138 -7.61 -9.57 -9.75
C ASN A 138 -6.33 -10.44 -9.83
N GLN A 139 -6.23 -11.59 -9.15
CA GLN A 139 -5.16 -12.55 -9.43
C GLN A 139 -5.51 -13.34 -10.69
N ASN A 140 -4.76 -13.09 -11.76
CA ASN A 140 -5.08 -13.71 -13.05
C ASN A 140 -4.37 -15.05 -13.26
N LEU A 141 -4.65 -15.69 -14.40
CA LEU A 141 -4.07 -16.99 -14.77
C LEU A 141 -2.53 -16.95 -14.95
N ALA A 142 -1.94 -15.78 -15.18
CA ALA A 142 -0.49 -15.62 -15.21
C ALA A 142 0.12 -15.58 -13.79
N GLY A 143 -0.69 -15.57 -12.73
CA GLY A 143 -0.28 -15.61 -11.33
C GLY A 143 -0.12 -14.24 -10.67
N GLY A 144 0.12 -13.20 -11.46
CA GLY A 144 0.20 -11.81 -11.01
C GLY A 144 -1.16 -11.19 -10.77
N PHE A 145 -1.16 -10.05 -10.05
CA PHE A 145 -2.37 -9.27 -9.82
C PHE A 145 -2.51 -8.14 -10.82
N SER A 146 -3.74 -7.93 -11.31
CA SER A 146 -4.15 -6.75 -12.04
C SER A 146 -4.59 -5.66 -11.07
N GLY A 147 -4.30 -4.40 -11.40
CA GLY A 147 -4.68 -3.28 -10.56
C GLY A 147 -6.15 -2.92 -10.61
N ARG A 148 -6.83 -3.29 -11.71
CA ARG A 148 -8.22 -2.96 -12.02
C ARG A 148 -8.82 -4.06 -12.87
N THR A 149 -10.15 -4.15 -12.85
CA THR A 149 -10.91 -5.15 -13.61
C THR A 149 -10.58 -5.07 -15.11
N GLY A 150 -10.23 -6.20 -15.72
CA GLY A 150 -9.94 -6.29 -17.16
C GLY A 150 -8.62 -5.66 -17.61
N LYS A 151 -7.71 -5.29 -16.69
CA LYS A 151 -6.36 -4.82 -17.02
C LYS A 151 -5.33 -5.96 -16.92
N GLU A 152 -4.19 -5.76 -17.56
CA GLU A 152 -3.03 -6.64 -17.46
C GLU A 152 -2.43 -6.66 -16.05
N PRO A 153 -1.77 -7.76 -15.66
CA PRO A 153 -1.08 -7.84 -14.38
C PRO A 153 0.14 -6.93 -14.31
N ASP A 154 0.49 -6.55 -13.10
CA ASP A 154 1.65 -5.72 -12.77
C ASP A 154 2.32 -6.28 -11.51
N ALA A 155 3.65 -6.33 -11.49
CA ALA A 155 4.41 -6.78 -10.33
C ALA A 155 4.06 -6.00 -9.06
N CYS A 156 3.81 -4.68 -9.16
CA CYS A 156 3.49 -3.89 -7.97
C CYS A 156 2.15 -4.25 -7.33
N TYR A 157 1.15 -4.68 -8.12
CA TYR A 157 -0.16 -5.07 -7.58
C TYR A 157 -0.12 -6.40 -6.83
N CYS A 158 0.93 -7.21 -7.00
CA CYS A 158 1.15 -8.38 -6.15
C CYS A 158 1.28 -7.95 -4.68
N PHE A 159 1.91 -6.79 -4.41
CA PHE A 159 1.91 -6.19 -3.08
C PHE A 159 0.57 -5.54 -2.76
N TRP A 160 0.09 -4.60 -3.59
CA TRP A 160 -1.10 -3.82 -3.23
C TRP A 160 -2.32 -4.70 -2.95
N CYS A 161 -2.58 -5.70 -3.80
CA CYS A 161 -3.68 -6.63 -3.60
C CYS A 161 -3.37 -7.68 -2.52
N GLY A 162 -2.13 -8.20 -2.47
CA GLY A 162 -1.71 -9.18 -1.46
C GLY A 162 -1.76 -8.62 -0.03
N ALA A 163 -1.23 -7.42 0.18
CA ALA A 163 -1.26 -6.73 1.47
C ALA A 163 -2.69 -6.36 1.88
N SER A 164 -3.55 -6.00 0.92
CA SER A 164 -4.98 -5.81 1.19
C SER A 164 -5.64 -7.09 1.74
N LEU A 165 -5.31 -8.25 1.18
CA LEU A 165 -5.82 -9.55 1.65
C LEU A 165 -5.23 -9.94 3.02
N GLU A 166 -3.98 -9.58 3.30
CA GLU A 166 -3.36 -9.74 4.62
C GLU A 166 -4.01 -8.86 5.70
N ILE A 167 -4.24 -7.57 5.42
CA ILE A 167 -4.96 -6.66 6.33
C ILE A 167 -6.36 -7.21 6.65
N LEU A 168 -6.99 -7.86 5.67
CA LEU A 168 -8.27 -8.52 5.86
C LEU A 168 -8.16 -9.89 6.56
N GLY A 169 -6.97 -10.43 6.79
CA GLY A 169 -6.72 -11.71 7.46
C GLY A 169 -7.07 -12.94 6.61
N VAL A 170 -6.93 -12.83 5.28
CA VAL A 170 -7.29 -13.88 4.31
C VAL A 170 -6.20 -14.12 3.26
N ASN A 171 -4.94 -13.80 3.58
CA ASN A 171 -3.79 -14.03 2.71
C ASN A 171 -3.62 -15.49 2.29
N ILE A 172 -4.11 -16.46 3.09
CA ILE A 172 -4.16 -17.88 2.73
C ILE A 172 -4.90 -18.19 1.42
N LEU A 173 -5.74 -17.26 0.93
CA LEU A 173 -6.46 -17.40 -0.33
C LEU A 173 -5.64 -16.98 -1.56
N VAL A 174 -4.45 -16.39 -1.36
CA VAL A 174 -3.55 -16.02 -2.46
C VAL A 174 -2.86 -17.27 -3.00
N ASN A 175 -2.84 -17.45 -4.32
CA ASN A 175 -1.99 -18.46 -4.94
C ASN A 175 -0.54 -17.96 -4.92
N THR A 176 0.20 -18.28 -3.85
CA THR A 176 1.55 -17.76 -3.60
C THR A 176 2.58 -18.31 -4.58
N ASP A 177 2.45 -19.57 -5.01
CA ASP A 177 3.36 -20.18 -6.00
C ASP A 177 3.22 -19.51 -7.37
N ALA A 178 1.97 -19.24 -7.81
CA ALA A 178 1.73 -18.52 -9.06
C ALA A 178 2.20 -17.06 -8.98
N LEU A 179 2.02 -16.40 -7.83
CA LEU A 179 2.52 -15.04 -7.58
C LEU A 179 4.06 -15.00 -7.66
N ALA A 180 4.75 -15.93 -7.00
CA ALA A 180 6.20 -16.00 -7.02
C ALA A 180 6.75 -16.31 -8.41
N SER A 181 6.11 -17.24 -9.14
CA SER A 181 6.45 -17.54 -10.54
C SER A 181 6.24 -16.33 -11.46
N PHE A 182 5.18 -15.53 -11.23
CA PHE A 182 4.98 -14.28 -11.96
C PHE A 182 6.11 -13.27 -11.67
N ILE A 183 6.41 -13.00 -10.39
CA ILE A 183 7.48 -12.07 -9.99
C ILE A 183 8.84 -12.52 -10.51
N GLY A 184 9.17 -13.82 -10.43
CA GLY A 184 10.41 -14.36 -10.96
C GLY A 184 10.58 -14.13 -12.47
N ARG A 185 9.48 -14.18 -13.23
CA ARG A 185 9.49 -13.86 -14.67
C ARG A 185 9.57 -12.35 -14.97
N CYS A 186 9.26 -11.51 -13.99
CA CYS A 186 9.46 -10.06 -14.06
C CYS A 186 10.89 -9.62 -13.67
N GLN A 187 11.75 -10.54 -13.25
CA GLN A 187 13.13 -10.20 -12.92
C GLN A 187 13.87 -9.64 -14.15
N TYR A 188 14.79 -8.71 -13.92
CA TYR A 188 15.65 -8.20 -14.98
C TYR A 188 17.02 -8.88 -14.92
N LYS A 189 17.60 -9.18 -16.08
CA LYS A 189 18.86 -9.96 -16.19
C LYS A 189 20.06 -9.37 -15.46
N PHE A 190 20.04 -8.07 -15.15
CA PHE A 190 21.12 -7.37 -14.44
C PHE A 190 20.74 -7.01 -13.00
N GLY A 191 19.63 -7.53 -12.49
CA GLY A 191 19.09 -7.22 -11.17
C GLY A 191 17.88 -6.28 -11.23
N GLY A 192 17.07 -6.35 -10.17
CA GLY A 192 15.79 -5.65 -10.04
C GLY A 192 14.61 -6.40 -10.66
N ILE A 193 13.41 -5.92 -10.37
CA ILE A 193 12.13 -6.43 -10.90
C ILE A 193 11.47 -5.34 -11.75
N ALA A 194 10.98 -5.74 -12.91
CA ALA A 194 10.23 -4.93 -13.84
C ALA A 194 8.72 -4.98 -13.58
N LYS A 195 7.98 -4.12 -14.27
CA LYS A 195 6.52 -4.05 -14.23
C LYS A 195 5.84 -5.34 -14.70
N ALA A 196 6.27 -5.88 -15.83
CA ALA A 196 5.55 -6.95 -16.52
C ALA A 196 6.47 -7.99 -17.18
N LEU A 197 5.85 -9.05 -17.72
CA LEU A 197 6.52 -10.15 -18.42
C LEU A 197 7.10 -9.71 -19.76
N GLY A 198 8.22 -10.33 -20.17
CA GLY A 198 8.81 -10.11 -21.50
C GLY A 198 9.82 -8.96 -21.59
N GLU A 199 10.25 -8.44 -20.45
CA GLU A 199 11.35 -7.47 -20.32
C GLU A 199 12.72 -8.18 -20.12
N HIS A 200 12.70 -9.52 -20.08
CA HIS A 200 13.85 -10.41 -20.17
C HIS A 200 14.26 -10.65 -21.64
N PRO A 201 15.55 -10.56 -22.03
CA PRO A 201 15.98 -11.02 -23.34
C PRO A 201 15.79 -12.54 -23.44
N GLY A 202 14.92 -12.99 -24.35
CA GLY A 202 14.71 -14.42 -24.66
C GLY A 202 13.28 -14.94 -24.52
N GLN A 203 12.33 -14.16 -23.98
CA GLN A 203 10.92 -14.57 -23.94
C GLN A 203 10.09 -14.01 -25.12
N PRO A 204 9.15 -14.78 -25.68
CA PRO A 204 8.23 -14.28 -26.70
C PRO A 204 7.36 -13.16 -26.13
N ARG A 205 7.29 -12.03 -26.84
CA ARG A 205 6.48 -10.87 -26.46
C ARG A 205 5.00 -11.24 -26.40
N VAL A 206 4.37 -11.02 -25.24
CA VAL A 206 2.94 -11.32 -25.04
C VAL A 206 2.05 -10.15 -25.48
N THR A 207 2.58 -8.93 -25.60
CA THR A 207 1.78 -7.75 -25.96
C THR A 207 1.82 -7.44 -27.47
N ARG A 208 0.64 -7.15 -28.06
CA ARG A 208 0.50 -6.73 -29.47
C ARG A 208 1.05 -5.32 -29.76
N VAL A 209 1.29 -4.52 -28.72
CA VAL A 209 1.77 -3.14 -28.82
C VAL A 209 3.15 -3.06 -28.19
N ARG A 210 4.11 -2.44 -28.89
CA ARG A 210 5.44 -2.13 -28.34
C ARG A 210 5.28 -1.10 -27.21
N PRO A 211 5.61 -1.43 -25.95
CA PRO A 211 5.71 -0.42 -24.91
C PRO A 211 6.87 0.53 -25.24
N PRO A 212 6.82 1.80 -24.82
CA PRO A 212 7.99 2.68 -24.89
C PRO A 212 9.18 2.06 -24.13
N LEU A 213 10.40 2.32 -24.58
CA LEU A 213 11.65 1.77 -24.03
C LEU A 213 11.82 1.96 -22.51
N ILE A 214 11.23 3.02 -21.94
CA ILE A 214 11.24 3.34 -20.51
C ILE A 214 10.40 2.39 -19.66
N THR A 215 9.34 1.78 -20.22
CA THR A 215 8.49 0.81 -19.51
C THR A 215 9.03 -0.61 -19.57
N LEU A 216 10.31 -0.80 -19.94
CA LEU A 216 10.94 -2.11 -20.18
C LEU A 216 12.14 -2.41 -19.26
N ALA A 217 12.34 -1.61 -18.21
CA ALA A 217 13.47 -1.74 -17.30
C ALA A 217 12.98 -1.98 -15.88
N ALA A 218 13.71 -2.82 -15.13
CA ALA A 218 13.54 -2.87 -13.69
C ALA A 218 13.76 -1.50 -13.07
N ASP A 219 12.98 -1.20 -12.04
CA ASP A 219 13.09 0.04 -11.29
C ASP A 219 12.97 -0.23 -9.78
N PRO A 220 13.44 0.71 -8.94
CA PRO A 220 13.38 0.53 -7.48
C PRO A 220 11.96 0.35 -6.93
N TYR A 221 10.94 0.93 -7.57
CA TYR A 221 9.56 0.84 -7.10
C TYR A 221 8.99 -0.57 -7.26
N HIS A 222 9.08 -1.15 -8.46
CA HIS A 222 8.65 -2.52 -8.71
C HIS A 222 9.53 -3.54 -7.98
N THR A 223 10.85 -3.28 -7.88
CA THR A 223 11.76 -4.13 -7.11
C THR A 223 11.35 -4.20 -5.64
N TYR A 224 11.09 -3.04 -5.02
CA TYR A 224 10.67 -2.97 -3.63
C TYR A 224 9.32 -3.66 -3.42
N LEU A 225 8.30 -3.32 -4.21
CA LEU A 225 6.96 -3.86 -4.02
C LEU A 225 6.86 -5.34 -4.35
N ALA A 226 7.56 -5.83 -5.36
CA ALA A 226 7.62 -7.26 -5.62
C ALA A 226 8.28 -8.03 -4.46
N SER A 227 9.37 -7.48 -3.89
CA SER A 227 10.01 -8.07 -2.71
C SER A 227 9.08 -8.04 -1.49
N ALA A 228 8.38 -6.93 -1.27
CA ALA A 228 7.37 -6.81 -0.24
C ALA A 228 6.24 -7.83 -0.43
N ALA A 229 5.79 -8.07 -1.67
CA ALA A 229 4.78 -9.08 -2.00
C ALA A 229 5.24 -10.52 -1.66
N ILE A 230 6.50 -10.86 -1.91
CA ILE A 230 7.08 -12.15 -1.52
C ILE A 230 7.20 -12.28 -0.01
N ALA A 231 7.59 -11.21 0.70
CA ALA A 231 7.69 -11.21 2.16
C ALA A 231 6.35 -11.52 2.85
N ILE A 232 5.23 -11.05 2.28
CA ILE A 232 3.88 -11.28 2.82
C ILE A 232 3.25 -12.60 2.35
N ASN A 233 3.62 -13.07 1.16
CA ASN A 233 3.04 -14.24 0.49
C ASN A 233 4.16 -15.12 -0.11
N PRO A 234 5.01 -15.75 0.71
CA PRO A 234 6.11 -16.58 0.20
C PRO A 234 5.57 -17.85 -0.49
N PRO A 235 6.26 -18.36 -1.53
CA PRO A 235 5.90 -19.61 -2.19
C PRO A 235 6.17 -20.83 -1.30
N ASN A 236 5.45 -21.92 -1.54
CA ASN A 236 5.63 -23.21 -0.85
C ASN A 236 6.72 -24.05 -1.53
N SER A 237 7.87 -23.46 -1.85
CA SER A 237 8.95 -24.14 -2.56
C SER A 237 9.99 -24.81 -1.65
N GLY A 238 10.08 -24.38 -0.39
CA GLY A 238 11.17 -24.77 0.52
C GLY A 238 12.54 -24.21 0.15
N ASP A 239 12.63 -23.38 -0.91
CA ASP A 239 13.85 -22.72 -1.35
C ASP A 239 14.10 -21.47 -0.47
N PRO A 240 15.20 -21.42 0.29
CA PRO A 240 15.49 -20.31 1.20
C PRO A 240 15.69 -18.98 0.45
N SER A 241 15.92 -18.97 -0.86
CA SER A 241 16.05 -17.75 -1.66
C SER A 241 14.80 -16.87 -1.66
N TRP A 242 13.63 -17.45 -1.37
CA TRP A 242 12.36 -16.74 -1.23
C TRP A 242 12.04 -16.29 0.20
N THR A 243 12.93 -16.56 1.16
CA THR A 243 12.74 -16.18 2.56
C THR A 243 13.21 -14.74 2.78
N LEU A 244 12.29 -13.80 2.63
CA LEU A 244 12.53 -12.38 2.89
C LEU A 244 12.17 -12.00 4.33
N GLN A 245 12.66 -10.84 4.78
CA GLN A 245 12.31 -10.31 6.10
C GLN A 245 10.80 -10.06 6.20
N PRO A 246 10.17 -10.37 7.36
CA PRO A 246 8.75 -10.14 7.53
C PRO A 246 8.43 -8.64 7.37
N LEU A 247 7.26 -8.37 6.80
CA LEU A 247 6.80 -7.02 6.47
C LEU A 247 5.62 -6.62 7.38
N ASP A 248 5.62 -5.38 7.83
CA ASP A 248 4.43 -4.72 8.36
C ASP A 248 3.64 -4.11 7.19
N THR A 249 2.49 -4.70 6.89
CA THR A 249 1.64 -4.28 5.76
C THR A 249 0.92 -2.98 5.99
N LEU A 250 0.83 -2.45 7.21
CA LEU A 250 0.11 -1.19 7.44
C LEU A 250 0.95 0.02 7.09
N ILE A 251 2.25 -0.03 7.37
CA ILE A 251 3.18 1.06 7.02
C ILE A 251 4.16 0.67 5.92
N ASN A 252 4.02 -0.52 5.30
CA ASN A 252 4.85 -1.00 4.20
C ASN A 252 6.35 -0.84 4.50
N ALA A 253 6.83 -1.49 5.55
CA ALA A 253 8.24 -1.59 5.92
C ALA A 253 8.52 -2.93 6.60
N SER A 254 9.79 -3.32 6.72
CA SER A 254 10.13 -4.52 7.52
C SER A 254 9.56 -4.41 8.94
N VAL A 255 9.18 -5.52 9.55
CA VAL A 255 8.69 -5.53 10.95
C VAL A 255 9.70 -4.85 11.88
N ALA A 256 11.00 -5.10 11.69
CA ALA A 256 12.04 -4.45 12.49
C ALA A 256 12.08 -2.93 12.31
N THR A 257 11.86 -2.41 11.09
CA THR A 257 11.75 -0.97 10.82
C THR A 257 10.48 -0.40 11.43
N ALA A 258 9.35 -1.09 11.28
CA ALA A 258 8.06 -0.67 11.80
C ALA A 258 8.05 -0.60 13.34
N THR A 259 8.64 -1.59 14.01
CA THR A 259 8.83 -1.58 15.46
C THR A 259 9.66 -0.38 15.90
N TRP A 260 10.78 -0.13 15.23
CA TRP A 260 11.62 1.03 15.54
C TRP A 260 10.88 2.35 15.38
N ALA A 261 10.13 2.51 14.28
CA ALA A 261 9.32 3.71 14.04
C ALA A 261 8.32 3.93 15.18
N ARG A 262 7.58 2.89 15.58
CA ARG A 262 6.59 2.98 16.68
C ARG A 262 7.21 3.30 18.04
N GLU A 263 8.46 2.94 18.27
CA GLU A 263 9.16 3.21 19.53
C GLU A 263 9.79 4.61 19.58
N HIS A 264 10.29 5.12 18.45
CA HIS A 264 11.15 6.32 18.43
C HIS A 264 10.49 7.55 17.78
N VAL A 265 9.52 7.37 16.88
CA VAL A 265 8.82 8.49 16.23
C VAL A 265 7.87 9.22 17.19
N PRO A 266 7.11 8.56 18.09
CA PRO A 266 6.27 9.27 19.05
C PRO A 266 7.07 10.23 19.95
N ALA A 267 6.39 11.20 20.54
CA ALA A 267 6.99 12.01 21.59
C ALA A 267 7.31 11.10 22.79
N ARG A 268 8.53 11.18 23.32
CA ARG A 268 8.85 10.48 24.58
C ARG A 268 7.93 11.02 25.66
N LYS A 269 7.18 10.14 26.32
CA LYS A 269 6.36 10.53 27.47
C LYS A 269 7.32 11.08 28.55
N PRO A 270 7.04 12.26 29.11
CA PRO A 270 7.88 12.88 30.13
C PRO A 270 8.00 12.01 31.38
#